data_AF-A0A2H0N727-F1
#
_entry.id   AF-A0A2H0N727-F1
#
_cell.length_a   1.000
_cell.length_b   1.000
_cell.length_c   1.000
_cell.angle_alpha   90.00
_cell.angle_beta   90.00
_cell.angle_gamma   90.00
#
_symmetry.space_group_name_H-M   'P 1'
#
loop_
_entity.id
_entity.type
_entity.pdbx_description
1 polymer ?
#
loop_
_entity_poly.entity_id
_entity_poly.type
_entity_poly.pdbx_seq_one_letter_code
_entity_poly.pdbx_strand_id
1 'polypeptide(L)'
;MAYDNSNNDRQMYQGNWSCSSCGSQITELPFEPDPSRLDQLTCRDCHKKNRPQRSNSNNNDQFERKMHRGNWTCSQCGSQITELPFEPSSDRLHELTCRDCHRNNR
;
A
#
# COMPACT_ATOMS: atom_id res chain seq x y z
N MET A 1 0.62 -1.21 24.92
CA MET A 1 0.55 0.25 24.74
C MET A 1 -0.89 0.63 24.43
N ALA A 2 -1.53 1.46 25.25
CA ALA A 2 -2.89 1.97 25.03
C ALA A 2 -2.82 3.20 24.12
N TYR A 3 -3.58 3.20 23.03
CA TYR A 3 -3.70 4.34 22.14
C TYR A 3 -4.71 5.31 22.76
N ASP A 4 -4.18 6.36 23.39
CA ASP A 4 -4.97 7.47 23.90
C ASP A 4 -5.69 8.18 22.73
N ASN A 5 -7.01 8.05 22.71
CA ASN A 5 -7.91 8.73 21.79
C ASN A 5 -8.06 10.19 22.27
N SER A 6 -6.97 10.94 22.26
CA SER A 6 -7.00 12.38 22.48
C SER A 6 -7.78 13.00 21.33
N ASN A 7 -9.03 13.37 21.62
CA ASN A 7 -9.87 14.22 20.81
C ASN A 7 -9.04 15.46 20.44
N ASN A 8 -8.51 15.41 19.22
CA ASN A 8 -7.85 16.51 18.57
C ASN A 8 -8.88 17.64 18.52
N ASP A 9 -8.75 18.64 19.39
CA ASP A 9 -9.36 19.96 19.21
C ASP A 9 -8.85 20.49 17.87
N ARG A 10 -9.54 20.11 16.79
CA ARG A 10 -9.20 20.50 15.43
C ARG A 10 -9.41 22.01 15.36
N GLN A 11 -8.37 22.77 15.62
CA GLN A 11 -8.39 24.21 15.42
C GLN A 11 -8.74 24.47 13.96
N MET A 12 -9.96 24.96 13.74
CA MET A 12 -10.45 25.37 12.43
C MET A 12 -10.05 26.82 12.25
N TYR A 13 -9.33 27.11 11.18
CA TYR A 13 -8.96 28.46 10.79
C TYR A 13 -10.07 29.01 9.92
N GLN A 14 -10.67 30.12 10.33
CA GLN A 14 -11.68 30.83 9.55
C GLN A 14 -11.03 31.96 8.76
N GLY A 15 -11.42 32.14 7.51
CA GLY A 15 -10.83 33.14 6.63
C GLY A 15 -11.57 33.25 5.30
N ASN A 16 -10.99 33.97 4.34
CA ASN A 16 -11.53 34.09 2.99
C ASN A 16 -10.44 33.73 2.00
N TRP A 17 -10.36 32.45 1.63
CA TRP A 17 -9.39 31.97 0.65
C TRP A 17 -10.07 31.51 -0.63
N SER A 18 -9.35 31.49 -1.73
CA SER A 18 -9.87 31.04 -3.03
C SER A 18 -9.28 29.67 -3.38
N CYS A 19 -10.13 28.73 -3.79
CA CYS A 19 -9.70 27.44 -4.28
C CYS A 19 -9.02 27.60 -5.65
N SER A 20 -7.76 27.17 -5.77
CA SER A 20 -7.00 27.23 -7.01
C SER A 20 -7.57 26.36 -8.13
N SER A 21 -8.27 25.28 -7.78
CA SER A 21 -8.80 24.32 -8.74
C SER A 21 -10.20 24.65 -9.27
N CYS A 22 -11.03 25.33 -8.48
CA CYS A 22 -12.44 25.58 -8.86
C CYS A 22 -12.92 27.02 -8.62
N GLY A 23 -12.08 27.90 -8.08
CA GLY A 23 -12.42 29.30 -7.79
C GLY A 23 -13.38 29.50 -6.62
N SER A 24 -13.84 28.43 -5.97
CA SER A 24 -14.78 28.54 -4.83
C SER A 24 -14.12 29.17 -3.61
N GLN A 25 -14.89 29.96 -2.87
CA GLN A 25 -14.46 30.56 -1.61
C GLN A 25 -14.39 29.49 -0.51
N ILE A 26 -13.26 29.46 0.20
CA ILE A 26 -12.99 28.60 1.33
C ILE A 26 -13.06 29.46 2.57
N THR A 27 -14.03 29.17 3.44
CA THR A 27 -14.25 29.93 4.68
C THR A 27 -13.59 29.31 5.90
N GLU A 28 -13.34 28.00 5.86
CA GLU A 28 -12.86 27.23 7.00
C GLU A 28 -11.88 26.14 6.56
N LEU A 29 -10.71 26.08 7.21
CA LEU A 29 -9.67 25.09 6.96
C LEU A 29 -9.22 24.42 8.27
N PRO A 30 -8.95 23.10 8.26
CA PRO A 30 -8.45 22.39 9.43
C PRO A 30 -6.93 22.57 9.65
N PHE A 31 -6.30 23.50 8.94
CA PHE A 31 -4.88 23.82 9.02
C PHE A 31 -4.67 25.32 8.77
N GLU A 32 -3.59 25.87 9.31
CA GLU A 32 -3.20 27.25 9.06
C GLU A 32 -2.70 27.39 7.61
N PRO A 33 -3.33 28.21 6.76
CA PRO A 33 -2.92 28.37 5.38
C PRO A 33 -1.64 29.20 5.29
N ASP A 34 -0.64 28.65 4.60
CA ASP A 34 0.64 29.29 4.35
C ASP A 34 0.47 30.42 3.32
N PRO A 35 0.86 31.68 3.64
CA PRO A 35 0.72 32.82 2.72
C PRO A 35 1.49 32.61 1.41
N SER A 36 2.53 31.77 1.41
CA SER A 36 3.34 31.47 0.22
C SER A 36 2.66 30.48 -0.73
N ARG A 37 1.62 29.76 -0.27
CA ARG A 37 0.97 28.66 -1.01
C ARG A 37 -0.54 28.83 -1.16
N LEU A 38 -1.05 30.05 -1.00
CA LEU A 38 -2.46 30.38 -1.22
C LEU A 38 -2.93 30.02 -2.65
N ASP A 39 -2.05 30.14 -3.64
CA ASP A 39 -2.33 29.78 -5.04
C ASP A 39 -2.46 28.26 -5.27
N GLN A 40 -2.02 27.43 -4.34
CA GLN A 40 -2.13 25.96 -4.43
C GLN A 40 -3.24 25.41 -3.52
N LEU A 41 -3.97 26.30 -2.84
CA LEU A 41 -4.95 25.90 -1.86
C LEU A 41 -6.17 25.31 -2.56
N THR A 42 -6.50 24.06 -2.23
CA THR A 42 -7.67 23.37 -2.77
C THR A 42 -8.77 23.24 -1.73
N CYS A 43 -10.03 23.44 -2.12
CA CYS A 43 -11.17 23.19 -1.24
C CYS A 43 -11.29 21.71 -0.87
N ARG A 44 -12.07 21.41 0.17
CA ARG A 44 -12.30 20.05 0.67
C ARG A 44 -12.76 19.10 -0.44
N ASP A 45 -13.60 19.56 -1.37
CA ASP A 45 -14.10 18.77 -2.49
C ASP A 45 -13.02 18.48 -3.54
N CYS A 46 -12.25 19.49 -3.94
CA CYS A 46 -11.12 19.31 -4.85
C CYS A 46 -10.05 18.40 -4.24
N HIS A 47 -9.73 18.58 -2.96
CA HIS A 47 -8.82 17.69 -2.24
C HIS A 47 -9.36 16.26 -2.16
N LYS A 48 -10.67 16.08 -1.93
CA LYS A 48 -11.30 14.75 -1.92
C LYS A 48 -11.28 14.09 -3.30
N LYS A 49 -11.50 14.85 -4.38
CA LYS A 49 -11.42 14.38 -5.78
C LYS A 49 -10.00 14.02 -6.19
N ASN A 50 -9.02 14.83 -5.78
CA ASN A 50 -7.61 14.63 -6.11
C ASN A 50 -6.90 13.65 -5.17
N ARG A 51 -7.55 13.24 -4.07
CA ARG A 51 -7.01 12.19 -3.22
C ARG A 51 -6.89 10.94 -4.11
N PRO A 52 -5.68 10.38 -4.28
CA PRO A 52 -5.54 9.13 -5.00
C PRO A 52 -6.51 8.16 -4.32
N GLN A 53 -7.40 7.57 -5.12
CA GLN A 53 -8.34 6.59 -4.62
C GLN A 53 -7.47 5.54 -3.95
N ARG A 54 -7.43 5.54 -2.61
CA ARG A 54 -6.82 4.45 -1.86
C ARG A 54 -7.76 3.30 -2.14
N SER A 55 -7.47 2.58 -3.23
CA SER A 55 -8.27 1.50 -3.74
C SER A 55 -8.63 0.65 -2.55
N ASN A 56 -9.92 0.73 -2.22
CA ASN A 56 -10.54 0.05 -1.12
C ASN A 56 -10.05 -1.40 -1.16
N SER A 57 -9.43 -1.81 -0.06
CA SER A 57 -8.82 -3.11 0.18
C SER A 57 -9.58 -4.27 -0.48
N ASN A 58 -9.18 -4.62 -1.68
CA ASN A 58 -9.34 -5.93 -2.32
C ASN A 58 -8.19 -6.11 -3.32
N ASN A 59 -6.98 -5.70 -2.92
CA ASN A 59 -5.75 -5.97 -3.67
C ASN A 59 -5.32 -7.43 -3.43
N ASN A 60 -6.14 -8.37 -3.90
CA ASN A 60 -5.76 -9.76 -4.15
C ASN A 60 -5.33 -9.94 -5.63
N ASP A 61 -5.06 -8.84 -6.34
CA ASP A 61 -4.86 -8.85 -7.79
C ASP A 61 -3.60 -8.08 -8.23
N GLN A 62 -2.59 -7.98 -7.37
CA GLN A 62 -1.28 -7.44 -7.78
C GLN A 62 -0.09 -8.27 -7.32
N PHE A 63 -0.30 -9.57 -7.13
CA PHE A 63 0.74 -10.53 -7.45
C PHE A 63 -0.02 -11.66 -8.12
N GLU A 64 -0.10 -11.63 -9.46
CA GLU A 64 -0.27 -12.90 -10.17
C GLU A 64 0.86 -13.78 -9.67
N ARG A 65 0.57 -14.69 -8.73
CA ARG A 65 1.54 -15.63 -8.20
C ARG A 65 1.87 -16.56 -9.35
N LYS A 66 2.84 -16.15 -10.18
CA LYS A 66 3.33 -16.96 -11.28
C LYS A 66 3.99 -18.17 -10.64
N MET A 67 3.32 -19.29 -10.80
CA MET A 67 3.86 -20.57 -10.43
C MET A 67 4.88 -20.95 -11.51
N HIS A 68 6.14 -21.02 -11.13
CA HIS A 68 7.21 -21.50 -12.00
C HIS A 68 7.07 -23.02 -12.09
N ARG A 69 6.88 -23.54 -13.30
CA ARG A 69 6.83 -24.97 -13.58
C ARG A 69 8.20 -25.46 -14.03
N GLY A 70 8.65 -26.55 -13.46
CA GLY A 70 9.98 -27.10 -13.71
C GLY A 70 10.10 -28.55 -13.28
N ASN A 71 11.31 -29.10 -13.36
CA ASN A 71 11.62 -30.43 -12.87
C ASN A 71 12.76 -30.30 -11.85
N TRP A 72 12.40 -29.96 -10.61
CA TRP A 72 13.38 -29.84 -9.53
C TRP A 72 13.26 -31.01 -8.56
N THR A 73 14.30 -31.27 -7.78
CA THR A 73 14.34 -32.37 -6.80
C THR A 73 14.43 -31.78 -5.40
N CYS A 74 13.59 -32.28 -4.49
CA CYS A 74 13.65 -31.91 -3.09
C CYS A 74 14.90 -32.50 -2.42
N SER A 75 15.68 -31.66 -1.73
CA SER A 75 16.88 -32.07 -1.01
C SER A 75 16.60 -32.96 0.22
N GLN A 76 15.43 -32.84 0.84
CA GLN A 76 15.09 -33.57 2.07
C GLN A 76 14.42 -34.92 1.84
N CYS A 77 13.54 -35.02 0.85
CA CYS A 77 12.74 -36.23 0.61
C CYS A 77 12.95 -36.84 -0.78
N GLY A 78 13.74 -36.22 -1.65
CA GLY A 78 14.00 -36.69 -3.01
C GLY A 78 12.80 -36.59 -3.97
N SER A 79 11.67 -36.05 -3.52
CA SER A 79 10.46 -35.91 -4.36
C SER A 79 10.66 -34.89 -5.47
N GLN A 80 10.03 -35.14 -6.62
CA GLN A 80 10.04 -34.22 -7.75
C GLN A 80 9.08 -33.04 -7.48
N ILE A 81 9.61 -31.82 -7.60
CA ILE A 81 8.89 -30.56 -7.46
C ILE A 81 8.60 -30.05 -8.86
N THR A 82 7.32 -29.99 -9.21
CA THR A 82 6.87 -29.56 -10.54
C THR A 82 6.42 -28.11 -10.61
N GLU A 83 6.15 -27.50 -9.44
CA GLU A 83 5.56 -26.17 -9.37
C GLU A 83 6.04 -25.42 -8.12
N LEU A 84 6.59 -24.21 -8.29
CA LEU A 84 7.09 -23.35 -7.21
C LEU A 84 6.57 -21.90 -7.33
N PRO A 85 6.26 -21.22 -6.22
CA PRO A 85 5.83 -19.82 -6.23
C PRO A 85 7.01 -18.83 -6.39
N PHE A 86 8.22 -19.33 -6.60
CA PHE A 86 9.45 -18.57 -6.82
C PHE A 86 10.31 -19.27 -7.86
N GLU A 87 11.18 -18.53 -8.54
CA GLU A 87 12.16 -19.08 -9.45
C GLU A 87 13.39 -19.57 -8.66
N PRO A 88 13.71 -20.87 -8.64
CA PRO A 88 14.85 -21.38 -7.90
C PRO A 88 16.15 -20.95 -8.60
N SER A 89 17.08 -20.39 -7.82
CA SER A 89 18.41 -20.01 -8.32
C SER A 89 19.25 -21.25 -8.64
N SER A 90 19.97 -21.23 -9.77
CA SER A 90 20.84 -22.33 -10.21
C SER A 90 21.87 -22.74 -9.15
N ASP A 91 22.36 -21.79 -8.36
CA ASP A 91 23.40 -22.03 -7.35
C ASP A 91 22.89 -22.79 -6.11
N ARG A 92 21.58 -22.75 -5.83
CA ARG A 92 20.97 -23.31 -4.60
C ARG A 92 19.95 -24.42 -4.86
N LEU A 93 20.01 -25.06 -6.02
CA LEU A 93 19.19 -26.23 -6.34
C LEU A 93 19.35 -27.36 -5.30
N HIS A 94 20.53 -27.47 -4.69
CA HIS A 94 20.84 -28.48 -3.66
C HIS A 94 20.18 -28.22 -2.29
N GLU A 95 19.75 -26.99 -2.02
CA GLU A 95 19.04 -26.59 -0.79
C GLU A 95 17.52 -26.58 -0.97
N LEU A 96 17.05 -26.83 -2.19
CA LEU A 96 15.65 -26.67 -2.55
C LEU A 96 14.77 -27.72 -1.85
N THR A 97 13.83 -27.26 -1.04
CA THR A 97 12.85 -28.12 -0.36
C THR A 97 11.47 -28.03 -1.00
N CYS A 98 10.71 -29.12 -1.02
CA CYS A 98 9.34 -29.13 -1.50
C CYS A 98 8.41 -28.35 -0.56
N ARG A 99 7.20 -28.04 -1.04
CA ARG A 99 6.18 -27.31 -0.27
C ARG A 99 5.84 -27.98 1.05
N ASP A 100 5.79 -29.31 1.07
CA ASP A 100 5.42 -30.07 2.27
C ASP A 100 6.54 -30.06 3.31
N CYS A 101 7.79 -30.27 2.88
CA CYS A 101 8.96 -30.13 3.74
C CYS A 101 9.09 -28.70 4.29
N HIS A 102 8.90 -27.68 3.45
CA HIS A 102 8.97 -26.29 3.91
C HIS A 102 7.85 -25.96 4.91
N ARG A 103 6.64 -26.47 4.70
CA ARG A 103 5.52 -26.34 5.65
C ARG A 103 5.79 -27.04 6.97
N ASN A 104 6.41 -28.21 6.94
CA ASN A 104 6.77 -28.97 8.14
C ASN A 104 7.92 -28.32 8.93
N ASN A 105 8.74 -27.51 8.28
CA ASN A 105 9.88 -26.80 8.88
C ASN A 105 9.54 -25.35 9.29
N ARG A 106 8.26 -25.00 9.43
CA ARG A 106 7.80 -23.64 9.74
C ARG A 106 7.01 -23.58 11.05
#